data_AF-A0A1G0S3P0-F1
#
_entry.id   AF-A0A1G0S3P0-F1
#
_cell.length_a   1.000
_cell.length_b   1.000
_cell.length_c   1.000
_cell.angle_alpha   90.00
_cell.angle_beta   90.00
_cell.angle_gamma   90.00
#
_symmetry.space_group_name_H-M   'P 1'
#
loop_
_entity.id
_entity.type
_entity.pdbx_description
1 polymer ?
#
loop_
_entity_poly.entity_id
_entity_poly.type
_entity_poly.pdbx_seq_one_letter_code
_entity_poly.pdbx_strand_id
1 'polypeptide(L)'
;LKEIGNDLKKGADSEATFLKYQNIFGKFTAYMLGLASKSGNMAEIYNATAKFLERQQEFKKSLRSALITPLVTLFVLFLAVLFYVGYIFPETAKLFVRFGIELPPMTAFTLDVSDFLVENPYLIAAFILIPPIALFQFIRTKKGRLLFDEYILKLPVIGSLVHKTLIEVFCRVFYTLYHGSAESIEPIRIAAEATGNKYFEDKIKTIAIPLMLKKGVGVTDAFEASGVFTETAISRIHSGEESGTIKNTALQLANYYESETVFRLKNLIEIIQVTIAMIIMVIMIALTLVSAETATVRPKTPGVS
;
A
#
# COMPACT_ATOMS: atom_id res chain seq x y z
N LEU A 1 14.56 -7.02 24.86
CA LEU A 1 15.62 -6.09 25.33
C LEU A 1 16.38 -6.63 26.55
N LYS A 2 15.71 -7.00 27.67
CA LYS A 2 16.40 -7.62 28.83
C LYS A 2 17.19 -8.89 28.47
N GLU A 3 16.61 -9.77 27.67
CA GLU A 3 17.28 -10.99 27.19
C GLU A 3 18.49 -10.70 26.31
N ILE A 4 18.34 -9.80 25.32
CA ILE A 4 19.46 -9.33 24.48
C ILE A 4 20.60 -8.76 25.35
N GLY A 5 20.27 -7.89 26.32
CA GLY A 5 21.27 -7.31 27.21
C GLY A 5 21.97 -8.36 28.07
N ASN A 6 21.27 -9.41 28.52
CA ASN A 6 21.86 -10.52 29.26
C ASN A 6 22.77 -11.39 28.38
N ASP A 7 22.37 -11.69 27.16
CA ASP A 7 23.17 -12.48 26.21
C ASP A 7 24.47 -11.75 25.82
N LEU A 8 24.38 -10.44 25.52
CA LEU A 8 25.54 -9.60 25.23
C LEU A 8 26.49 -9.50 26.44
N LYS A 9 25.96 -9.34 27.66
CA LYS A 9 26.77 -9.33 28.90
C LYS A 9 27.48 -10.66 29.18
N LYS A 10 26.91 -11.77 28.71
CA LYS A 10 27.52 -13.11 28.78
C LYS A 10 28.58 -13.34 27.69
N GLY A 11 28.87 -12.34 26.86
CA GLY A 11 29.85 -12.45 25.77
C GLY A 11 29.34 -13.20 24.55
N ALA A 12 28.03 -13.34 24.38
CA ALA A 12 27.48 -13.92 23.15
C ALA A 12 27.82 -13.04 21.94
N ASP A 13 28.06 -13.67 20.80
CA ASP A 13 28.26 -12.97 19.53
C ASP A 13 27.09 -12.01 19.26
N SER A 14 27.40 -10.72 19.09
CA SER A 14 26.37 -9.68 19.05
C SER A 14 25.49 -9.80 17.82
N GLU A 15 26.07 -10.13 16.67
CA GLU A 15 25.36 -10.31 15.42
C GLU A 15 24.41 -11.50 15.48
N ALA A 16 24.89 -12.65 15.96
CA ALA A 16 24.04 -13.81 16.19
C ALA A 16 22.92 -13.50 17.19
N THR A 17 23.21 -12.72 18.23
CA THR A 17 22.22 -12.33 19.25
C THR A 17 21.11 -11.47 18.67
N PHE A 18 21.43 -10.43 17.91
CA PHE A 18 20.41 -9.58 17.29
C PHE A 18 19.64 -10.30 16.16
N LEU A 19 20.31 -11.15 15.37
CA LEU A 19 19.68 -11.93 14.30
C LEU A 19 18.65 -12.95 14.82
N LYS A 20 18.78 -13.46 16.05
CA LYS A 20 17.71 -14.27 16.69
C LYS A 20 16.37 -13.54 16.74
N TYR A 21 16.40 -12.21 16.84
CA TYR A 21 15.23 -11.34 16.92
C TYR A 21 14.91 -10.64 15.59
N GLN A 22 15.44 -11.12 14.45
CA GLN A 22 15.18 -10.55 13.12
C GLN A 22 13.69 -10.51 12.73
N ASN A 23 12.86 -11.41 13.29
CA ASN A 23 11.42 -11.40 13.05
C ASN A 23 10.70 -10.20 13.70
N ILE A 24 11.32 -9.59 14.72
CA ILE A 24 10.78 -8.43 15.45
C ILE A 24 11.37 -7.15 14.88
N PHE A 25 12.70 -7.09 14.72
CA PHE A 25 13.38 -5.88 14.25
C PHE A 25 13.39 -5.71 12.72
N GLY A 26 13.17 -6.80 11.98
CA GLY A 26 13.56 -6.88 10.57
C GLY A 26 15.05 -7.23 10.44
N LYS A 27 15.41 -7.92 9.35
CA LYS A 27 16.77 -8.44 9.16
C LYS A 27 17.82 -7.34 9.04
N PHE A 28 17.54 -6.27 8.29
CA PHE A 28 18.47 -5.13 8.17
C PHE A 28 18.78 -4.51 9.52
N THR A 29 17.75 -4.16 10.31
CA THR A 29 17.93 -3.55 11.63
C THR A 29 18.66 -4.50 12.58
N ALA A 30 18.28 -5.78 12.62
CA ALA A 30 18.98 -6.78 13.43
C ALA A 30 20.46 -6.90 13.05
N TYR A 31 20.76 -6.94 11.74
CA TYR A 31 22.13 -7.00 11.23
C TYR A 31 22.93 -5.76 11.62
N MET A 32 22.37 -4.55 11.43
CA MET A 32 23.03 -3.29 11.77
C MET A 32 23.30 -3.15 13.27
N LEU A 33 22.35 -3.54 14.13
CA LEU A 33 22.57 -3.54 15.58
C LEU A 33 23.67 -4.54 15.99
N GLY A 34 23.71 -5.70 15.33
CA GLY A 34 24.78 -6.69 15.47
C GLY A 34 26.16 -6.14 15.07
N LEU A 35 26.21 -5.53 13.89
CA LEU A 35 27.40 -4.92 13.29
C LEU A 35 27.92 -3.76 14.15
N ALA A 36 27.03 -2.89 14.62
CA ALA A 36 27.36 -1.77 15.51
C ALA A 36 28.15 -2.26 16.72
N SER A 37 27.71 -3.36 17.33
CA SER A 37 28.34 -3.96 18.50
C SER A 37 29.70 -4.60 18.27
N LYS A 38 30.05 -4.93 17.02
CA LYS A 38 31.40 -5.41 16.65
C LYS A 38 32.27 -4.29 16.09
N SER A 39 31.65 -3.27 15.50
CA SER A 39 32.34 -2.16 14.85
C SER A 39 32.81 -1.11 15.85
N GLY A 40 33.97 -0.49 15.59
CA GLY A 40 34.37 0.73 16.30
C GLY A 40 33.55 1.98 15.93
N ASN A 41 32.54 1.85 15.07
CA ASN A 41 31.78 2.96 14.49
C ASN A 41 30.27 2.85 14.76
N MET A 42 29.91 2.57 16.02
CA MET A 42 28.52 2.45 16.46
C MET A 42 27.66 3.67 16.12
N ALA A 43 28.20 4.88 16.27
CA ALA A 43 27.45 6.11 16.10
C ALA A 43 26.91 6.24 14.67
N GLU A 44 27.74 5.97 13.65
CA GLU A 44 27.32 6.04 12.25
C GLU A 44 26.30 4.95 11.90
N ILE A 45 26.52 3.71 12.38
CA ILE A 45 25.62 2.58 12.11
C ILE A 45 24.27 2.77 12.78
N TYR A 46 24.22 3.26 14.02
CA TYR A 46 22.97 3.59 14.69
C TYR A 46 22.24 4.74 14.02
N ASN A 47 22.95 5.79 13.57
CA ASN A 47 22.34 6.90 12.85
C ASN A 47 21.74 6.44 11.51
N ALA A 48 22.47 5.61 10.74
CA ALA A 48 21.98 5.02 9.51
C ALA A 48 20.74 4.13 9.74
N THR A 49 20.74 3.34 10.83
CA THR A 49 19.62 2.48 11.21
C THR A 49 18.41 3.30 11.65
N ALA A 50 18.61 4.35 12.45
CA ALA A 50 17.56 5.25 12.89
C ALA A 50 16.89 5.95 11.70
N LYS A 51 17.70 6.52 10.79
CA LYS A 51 17.20 7.18 9.58
C LYS A 51 16.38 6.23 8.70
N PHE A 52 16.80 4.97 8.57
CA PHE A 52 16.01 3.94 7.87
C PHE A 52 14.66 3.66 8.54
N LEU A 53 14.64 3.49 9.87
CA LEU A 53 13.41 3.23 10.63
C LEU A 53 12.44 4.42 10.59
N GLU A 54 12.96 5.64 10.75
CA GLU A 54 12.20 6.89 10.61
C GLU A 54 11.55 6.96 9.23
N ARG A 55 12.33 6.74 8.18
CA ARG A 55 11.84 6.73 6.79
C ARG A 55 10.74 5.68 6.58
N GLN A 56 10.94 4.46 7.09
CA GLN A 56 9.95 3.39 6.98
C GLN A 56 8.66 3.74 7.74
N GLN A 57 8.78 4.34 8.92
CA GLN A 57 7.65 4.79 9.72
C GLN A 57 6.89 5.93 9.05
N GLU A 58 7.59 6.92 8.50
CA GLU A 58 7.00 8.03 7.74
C GLU A 58 6.25 7.52 6.51
N PHE A 59 6.85 6.61 5.74
CA PHE A 59 6.19 6.01 4.58
C PHE A 59 4.93 5.24 4.98
N LYS A 60 5.02 4.36 5.99
CA LYS A 60 3.88 3.58 6.48
C LYS A 60 2.78 4.49 7.02
N LYS A 61 3.13 5.54 7.77
CA LYS A 61 2.19 6.53 8.28
C LYS A 61 1.50 7.26 7.15
N SER A 62 2.26 7.70 6.16
CA SER A 62 1.74 8.48 5.02
C SER A 62 0.85 7.63 4.12
N LEU A 63 1.23 6.38 3.84
CA LEU A 63 0.41 5.41 3.11
C LEU A 63 -0.87 5.07 3.88
N ARG A 64 -0.75 4.84 5.19
CA ARG A 64 -1.92 4.60 6.05
C ARG A 64 -2.86 5.80 6.05
N SER A 65 -2.34 7.01 6.16
CA SER A 65 -3.13 8.25 6.10
C SER A 65 -3.83 8.41 4.75
N ALA A 66 -3.11 8.10 3.67
CA ALA A 66 -3.60 8.16 2.29
C ALA A 66 -4.73 7.17 2.00
N LEU A 67 -4.78 6.03 2.70
CA LEU A 67 -5.79 4.98 2.45
C LEU A 67 -6.92 4.99 3.47
N ILE A 68 -6.63 5.20 4.76
CA ILE A 68 -7.65 5.13 5.81
C ILE A 68 -8.63 6.28 5.71
N THR A 69 -8.16 7.51 5.49
CA THR A 69 -9.04 8.68 5.45
C THR A 69 -10.09 8.53 4.34
N PRO A 70 -9.71 8.21 3.09
CA PRO A 70 -10.65 7.86 2.03
C PRO A 70 -11.64 6.75 2.38
N LEU A 71 -11.13 5.65 2.95
CA LEU A 71 -11.94 4.47 3.24
C LEU A 71 -13.00 4.77 4.30
N VAL A 72 -12.62 5.48 5.36
CA VAL A 72 -13.55 5.88 6.44
C VAL A 72 -14.62 6.82 5.91
N THR A 73 -14.24 7.84 5.12
CA THR A 73 -15.21 8.77 4.52
C THR A 73 -16.19 8.05 3.59
N LEU A 74 -15.70 7.15 2.73
CA LEU A 74 -16.53 6.38 1.81
C LEU A 74 -17.45 5.41 2.56
N PHE A 75 -16.97 4.79 3.64
CA PHE A 75 -17.77 3.92 4.50
C PHE A 75 -18.90 4.68 5.21
N VAL A 76 -18.60 5.85 5.78
CA VAL A 76 -19.62 6.70 6.43
C VAL A 76 -20.65 7.19 5.41
N LEU A 77 -20.21 7.61 4.22
CA LEU A 77 -21.09 8.00 3.12
C LEU A 77 -22.00 6.82 2.69
N PHE A 78 -21.41 5.64 2.51
CA PHE A 78 -22.15 4.44 2.15
C PHE A 78 -23.22 4.09 3.19
N LEU A 79 -22.89 4.16 4.48
CA LEU A 79 -23.87 3.97 5.56
C LEU A 79 -24.97 5.03 5.56
N ALA A 80 -24.63 6.29 5.33
CA ALA A 80 -25.61 7.37 5.26
C ALA A 80 -26.59 7.17 4.08
N VAL A 81 -26.08 6.75 2.92
CA VAL A 81 -26.90 6.41 1.75
C VAL A 81 -27.78 5.20 2.03
N LEU A 82 -27.24 4.13 2.64
CA LEU A 82 -28.03 2.96 3.03
C LEU A 82 -29.16 3.32 4.01
N PHE A 83 -28.88 4.16 5.00
CA PHE A 83 -29.89 4.63 5.94
C PHE A 83 -30.98 5.47 5.24
N TYR A 84 -30.57 6.38 4.36
CA TYR A 84 -31.51 7.20 3.60
C TYR A 84 -32.41 6.33 2.71
N VAL A 85 -31.83 5.44 1.90
CA VAL A 85 -32.59 4.59 0.98
C VAL A 85 -33.42 3.56 1.74
N GLY A 86 -32.90 2.93 2.79
CA GLY A 86 -33.61 1.87 3.52
C GLY A 86 -34.70 2.36 4.47
N TYR A 87 -34.60 3.58 5.03
CA TYR A 87 -35.54 4.06 6.05
C TYR A 87 -36.29 5.33 5.65
N ILE A 88 -35.60 6.34 5.12
CA ILE A 88 -36.22 7.64 4.83
C ILE A 88 -37.03 7.58 3.53
N PHE A 89 -36.45 6.99 2.49
CA PHE A 89 -37.03 6.97 1.15
C PHE A 89 -38.38 6.24 1.05
N PRO A 90 -38.58 5.05 1.64
CA PRO A 90 -39.86 4.32 1.57
C PRO A 90 -41.01 5.09 2.20
N GLU A 91 -40.74 5.78 3.32
CA GLU A 91 -41.75 6.60 3.98
C GLU A 91 -42.18 7.78 3.09
N THR A 92 -41.23 8.38 2.36
CA THR A 92 -41.59 9.40 1.34
C THR A 92 -42.38 8.79 0.19
N ALA A 93 -42.01 7.61 -0.33
CA ALA A 93 -42.69 6.95 -1.43
C ALA A 93 -44.14 6.54 -1.09
N LYS A 94 -44.37 6.02 0.13
CA LYS A 94 -45.72 5.68 0.64
C LYS A 94 -46.66 6.88 0.65
N LEU A 95 -46.15 8.10 0.86
CA LEU A 95 -46.96 9.32 0.78
C LEU A 95 -47.45 9.55 -0.66
N PHE A 96 -46.61 9.37 -1.69
CA PHE A 96 -47.02 9.53 -3.09
C PHE A 96 -48.14 8.58 -3.50
N VAL A 97 -48.03 7.31 -3.10
CA VAL A 97 -49.06 6.30 -3.37
C VAL A 97 -50.39 6.66 -2.70
N ARG A 98 -50.36 7.23 -1.48
CA ARG A 98 -51.58 7.71 -0.78
C ARG A 98 -52.26 8.89 -1.49
N PHE A 99 -51.51 9.70 -2.23
CA PHE A 99 -52.05 10.79 -3.04
C PHE A 99 -52.50 10.34 -4.45
N GLY A 100 -52.42 9.04 -4.76
CA GLY A 100 -52.84 8.50 -6.06
C GLY A 100 -51.94 8.94 -7.22
N ILE A 101 -50.69 9.30 -6.92
CA ILE A 101 -49.70 9.73 -7.91
C ILE A 101 -48.90 8.50 -8.35
N GLU A 102 -48.85 8.23 -9.65
CA GLU A 102 -47.96 7.20 -10.20
C GLU A 102 -46.50 7.60 -9.99
N LEU A 103 -45.70 6.68 -9.45
CA LEU A 103 -44.30 6.93 -9.14
C LEU A 103 -43.49 7.09 -10.43
N PRO A 104 -42.68 8.16 -10.57
CA PRO A 104 -41.75 8.29 -11.67
C PRO A 104 -40.74 7.13 -11.72
N PRO A 105 -40.17 6.81 -12.89
CA PRO A 105 -39.31 5.64 -13.07
C PRO A 105 -38.07 5.64 -12.17
N MET A 106 -37.47 6.81 -11.90
CA MET A 106 -36.31 6.93 -11.00
C MET A 106 -36.71 6.71 -9.52
N THR A 107 -37.91 7.15 -9.13
CA THR A 107 -38.45 6.95 -7.79
C THR A 107 -38.85 5.49 -7.56
N ALA A 108 -39.47 4.85 -8.57
CA ALA A 108 -39.82 3.43 -8.54
C ALA A 108 -38.57 2.54 -8.41
N PHE A 109 -37.53 2.78 -9.22
CA PHE A 109 -36.28 2.04 -9.12
C PHE A 109 -35.61 2.18 -7.74
N THR A 110 -35.62 3.39 -7.17
CA THR A 110 -35.04 3.61 -5.84
C THR A 110 -35.85 2.90 -4.74
N LEU A 111 -37.17 2.75 -4.92
CA LEU A 111 -38.03 1.99 -4.04
C LEU A 111 -37.75 0.48 -4.13
N ASP A 112 -37.59 -0.06 -5.34
CA ASP A 112 -37.21 -1.47 -5.54
C ASP A 112 -35.87 -1.80 -4.87
N VAL A 113 -34.89 -0.90 -4.98
CA VAL A 113 -33.60 -1.03 -4.28
C VAL A 113 -33.79 -0.98 -2.77
N SER A 114 -34.67 -0.10 -2.26
CA SER A 114 -34.97 -0.02 -0.84
C SER A 114 -35.63 -1.29 -0.30
N ASP A 115 -36.64 -1.81 -1.00
CA ASP A 115 -37.33 -3.04 -0.61
C ASP A 115 -36.35 -4.21 -0.56
N PHE A 116 -35.45 -4.33 -1.56
CA PHE A 116 -34.35 -5.29 -1.52
C PHE A 116 -33.45 -5.12 -0.29
N LEU A 117 -33.11 -3.89 0.09
CA LEU A 117 -32.26 -3.59 1.24
C LEU A 117 -32.92 -3.96 2.57
N VAL A 118 -34.22 -3.69 2.72
CA VAL A 118 -34.99 -3.95 3.94
C VAL A 118 -35.33 -5.43 4.09
N GLU A 119 -35.64 -6.13 3.01
CA GLU A 119 -35.96 -7.57 3.02
C GLU A 119 -34.72 -8.45 3.28
N ASN A 120 -33.52 -7.97 2.95
CA ASN A 120 -32.30 -8.80 2.96
C ASN A 120 -31.15 -8.27 3.87
N PRO A 121 -31.40 -7.93 5.15
CA PRO A 121 -30.39 -7.31 6.01
C PRO A 121 -29.17 -8.21 6.27
N TYR A 122 -29.38 -9.52 6.38
CA TYR A 122 -28.31 -10.50 6.60
C TYR A 122 -27.39 -10.65 5.38
N LEU A 123 -27.95 -10.60 4.15
CA LEU A 123 -27.16 -10.68 2.91
C LEU A 123 -26.28 -9.44 2.72
N ILE A 124 -26.80 -8.25 3.05
CA ILE A 124 -26.05 -6.99 2.96
C ILE A 124 -24.92 -6.97 3.98
N ALA A 125 -25.20 -7.38 5.22
CA ALA A 125 -24.17 -7.50 6.26
C ALA A 125 -23.07 -8.49 5.84
N ALA A 126 -23.45 -9.64 5.26
CA ALA A 126 -22.51 -10.60 4.69
C ALA A 126 -21.67 -10.00 3.55
N PHE A 127 -22.29 -9.26 2.62
CA PHE A 127 -21.59 -8.62 1.51
C PHE A 127 -20.56 -7.57 1.97
N ILE A 128 -20.83 -6.86 3.07
CA ILE A 128 -19.90 -5.86 3.62
C ILE A 128 -18.77 -6.52 4.42
N LEU A 129 -19.07 -7.54 5.22
CA LEU A 129 -18.11 -8.12 6.17
C LEU A 129 -17.26 -9.25 5.57
N ILE A 130 -17.82 -10.10 4.71
CA ILE A 130 -17.13 -11.31 4.22
C ILE A 130 -15.94 -10.98 3.30
N PRO A 131 -16.07 -10.10 2.28
CA PRO A 131 -14.94 -9.79 1.40
C PRO A 131 -13.68 -9.28 2.11
N PRO A 132 -13.74 -8.30 3.05
CA PRO A 132 -12.53 -7.86 3.74
C PRO A 132 -11.93 -8.93 4.66
N ILE A 133 -12.75 -9.77 5.31
CA ILE A 133 -12.27 -10.88 6.14
C ILE A 133 -11.58 -11.94 5.27
N ALA A 134 -12.20 -12.35 4.16
CA ALA A 134 -11.66 -13.31 3.22
C ALA A 134 -10.34 -12.82 2.61
N LEU A 135 -10.29 -11.55 2.18
CA LEU A 135 -9.08 -10.92 1.67
C LEU A 135 -7.97 -10.90 2.74
N PHE A 136 -8.29 -10.53 3.98
CA PHE A 136 -7.34 -10.49 5.08
C PHE A 136 -6.76 -11.88 5.39
N GLN A 137 -7.60 -12.91 5.38
CA GLN A 137 -7.16 -14.29 5.60
C GLN A 137 -6.31 -14.80 4.43
N PHE A 138 -6.66 -14.43 3.20
CA PHE A 138 -5.88 -14.77 2.00
C PHE A 138 -4.48 -14.15 2.02
N ILE A 139 -4.36 -12.86 2.33
CA ILE A 139 -3.07 -12.12 2.39
C ILE A 139 -2.14 -12.67 3.49
N ARG A 140 -2.69 -13.31 4.54
CA ARG A 140 -1.87 -13.99 5.57
C ARG A 140 -1.17 -15.25 5.07
N THR A 141 -1.63 -15.86 3.97
CA THR A 141 -0.99 -17.05 3.40
C THR A 141 0.28 -16.68 2.63
N LYS A 142 1.26 -17.59 2.53
CA LYS A 142 2.52 -17.33 1.78
C LYS A 142 2.26 -17.00 0.29
N LYS A 143 1.40 -17.78 -0.37
CA LYS A 143 1.01 -17.55 -1.77
C LYS A 143 0.20 -16.27 -1.93
N GLY A 144 -0.77 -16.04 -1.04
CA GLY A 144 -1.60 -14.83 -1.10
C GLY A 144 -0.78 -13.56 -0.87
N ARG A 145 0.22 -13.58 0.02
CA ARG A 145 1.14 -12.46 0.21
C ARG A 145 1.97 -12.17 -1.04
N LEU A 146 2.54 -13.20 -1.69
CA LEU A 146 3.33 -13.02 -2.91
C LEU A 146 2.48 -12.45 -4.05
N LEU A 147 1.28 -13.00 -4.26
CA LEU A 147 0.34 -12.49 -5.27
C LEU A 147 -0.09 -11.05 -4.95
N PHE A 148 -0.45 -10.76 -3.70
CA PHE A 148 -0.82 -9.41 -3.29
C PHE A 148 0.32 -8.42 -3.52
N ASP A 149 1.55 -8.79 -3.13
CA ASP A 149 2.76 -7.99 -3.30
C ASP A 149 3.14 -7.79 -4.79
N GLU A 150 2.71 -8.69 -5.68
CA GLU A 150 2.83 -8.52 -7.13
C GLU A 150 1.71 -7.62 -7.70
N TYR A 151 0.46 -7.85 -7.31
CA TYR A 151 -0.70 -7.09 -7.79
C TYR A 151 -0.65 -5.63 -7.36
N ILE A 152 -0.17 -5.33 -6.15
CA ILE A 152 -0.04 -3.96 -5.67
C ILE A 152 0.89 -3.13 -6.57
N LEU A 153 1.91 -3.75 -7.18
CA LEU A 153 2.82 -3.09 -8.12
C LEU A 153 2.16 -2.78 -9.48
N LYS A 154 1.11 -3.53 -9.84
CA LYS A 154 0.34 -3.33 -11.08
C LYS A 154 -0.79 -2.31 -10.94
N LEU A 155 -1.10 -1.86 -9.72
CA LEU A 155 -2.15 -0.87 -9.52
C LEU A 155 -1.76 0.46 -10.17
N PRO A 156 -2.69 1.08 -10.95
CA PRO A 156 -2.41 2.38 -11.53
C PRO A 156 -2.16 3.38 -10.42
N VAL A 157 -1.22 4.30 -10.67
CA VAL A 157 -0.85 5.40 -9.76
C VAL A 157 -0.11 4.92 -8.48
N ILE A 158 -0.73 4.07 -7.65
CA ILE A 158 -0.16 3.55 -6.39
C ILE A 158 0.99 2.56 -6.66
N GLY A 159 0.87 1.68 -7.65
CA GLY A 159 1.87 0.66 -7.95
C GLY A 159 3.22 1.25 -8.30
N SER A 160 3.23 2.31 -9.12
CA SER A 160 4.46 3.05 -9.46
C SER A 160 5.14 3.66 -8.23
N LEU A 161 4.36 4.14 -7.26
CA LEU A 161 4.87 4.74 -6.03
C LEU A 161 5.48 3.67 -5.12
N VAL A 162 4.76 2.57 -4.91
CA VAL A 162 5.23 1.44 -4.11
C VAL A 162 6.50 0.88 -4.73
N HIS A 163 6.52 0.64 -6.04
CA HIS A 163 7.67 0.10 -6.76
C HIS A 163 8.93 0.95 -6.57
N LYS A 164 8.82 2.27 -6.75
CA LYS A 164 9.94 3.21 -6.53
C LYS A 164 10.41 3.24 -5.07
N THR A 165 9.49 3.07 -4.12
CA THR A 165 9.84 2.95 -2.69
C THR A 165 10.63 1.67 -2.40
N LEU A 166 10.26 0.55 -3.03
CA LEU A 166 11.00 -0.70 -2.87
C LEU A 166 12.44 -0.57 -3.37
N ILE A 167 12.62 0.07 -4.54
CA ILE A 167 13.95 0.35 -5.10
C ILE A 167 14.73 1.33 -4.21
N GLU A 168 14.09 2.36 -3.69
CA GLU A 168 14.69 3.31 -2.73
C GLU A 168 15.27 2.59 -1.51
N VAL A 169 14.44 1.76 -0.86
CA VAL A 169 14.83 0.97 0.31
C VAL A 169 15.96 0.00 -0.03
N PHE A 170 15.84 -0.72 -1.15
CA PHE A 170 16.88 -1.63 -1.61
C PHE A 170 18.21 -0.90 -1.77
N CYS A 171 18.23 0.19 -2.53
CA CYS A 171 19.45 0.95 -2.83
C CYS A 171 20.06 1.56 -1.58
N ARG A 172 19.24 2.04 -0.63
CA ARG A 172 19.73 2.61 0.64
C ARG A 172 20.40 1.56 1.50
N VAL A 173 19.77 0.41 1.67
CA VAL A 173 20.34 -0.71 2.44
C VAL A 173 21.58 -1.26 1.77
N PHE A 174 21.56 -1.42 0.44
CA PHE A 174 22.72 -1.85 -0.33
C PHE A 174 23.89 -0.87 -0.15
N TYR A 175 23.67 0.44 -0.28
CA TYR A 175 24.70 1.46 -0.04
C TYR A 175 25.34 1.34 1.34
N THR A 176 24.52 1.17 2.39
CA THR A 176 25.00 1.08 3.78
C THR A 176 25.84 -0.18 4.02
N LEU A 177 25.48 -1.30 3.41
CA LEU A 177 26.13 -2.59 3.66
C LEU A 177 27.28 -2.90 2.70
N TYR A 178 27.31 -2.28 1.53
CA TYR A 178 28.30 -2.56 0.51
C TYR A 178 29.63 -1.85 0.81
N HIS A 179 30.71 -2.62 1.04
CA HIS A 179 32.03 -2.12 1.42
C HIS A 179 33.13 -2.34 0.37
N GLY A 180 32.77 -2.69 -0.87
CA GLY A 180 33.71 -2.58 -2.00
C GLY A 180 34.21 -3.88 -2.64
N SER A 181 33.50 -5.00 -2.52
CA SER A 181 33.69 -6.12 -3.45
C SER A 181 32.37 -6.49 -4.12
N ALA A 182 32.36 -6.51 -5.45
CA ALA A 182 31.20 -6.84 -6.29
C ALA A 182 30.70 -8.29 -6.07
N GLU A 183 31.53 -9.12 -5.42
CA GLU A 183 31.22 -10.51 -5.06
C GLU A 183 30.37 -10.64 -3.79
N SER A 184 30.14 -9.55 -3.05
CA SER A 184 29.37 -9.62 -1.81
C SER A 184 27.87 -9.71 -2.10
N ILE A 185 27.36 -10.95 -2.14
CA ILE A 185 25.93 -11.25 -2.29
C ILE A 185 25.12 -10.89 -1.03
N GLU A 186 25.75 -10.87 0.14
CA GLU A 186 25.03 -10.67 1.40
C GLU A 186 24.36 -9.29 1.51
N PRO A 187 25.01 -8.16 1.14
CA PRO A 187 24.36 -6.86 1.00
C PRO A 187 23.12 -6.89 0.10
N ILE A 188 23.19 -7.57 -1.06
CA ILE A 188 22.07 -7.70 -2.00
C ILE A 188 20.92 -8.49 -1.36
N ARG A 189 21.24 -9.58 -0.67
CA ARG A 189 20.26 -10.42 0.02
C ARG A 189 19.54 -9.65 1.14
N ILE A 190 20.29 -8.94 1.98
CA ILE A 190 19.73 -8.14 3.07
C ILE A 190 18.91 -6.97 2.52
N ALA A 191 19.38 -6.31 1.46
CA ALA A 191 18.66 -5.23 0.79
C ALA A 191 17.32 -5.71 0.22
N ALA A 192 17.29 -6.87 -0.45
CA ALA A 192 16.07 -7.47 -0.98
C ALA A 192 15.05 -7.77 0.13
N GLU A 193 15.50 -8.29 1.27
CA GLU A 193 14.64 -8.57 2.43
C GLU A 193 14.12 -7.30 3.10
N ALA A 194 14.94 -6.25 3.14
CA ALA A 194 14.58 -4.97 3.76
C ALA A 194 13.44 -4.26 3.01
N THR A 195 13.24 -4.54 1.72
CA THR A 195 12.11 -4.00 0.95
C THR A 195 10.75 -4.40 1.53
N GLY A 196 10.66 -5.52 2.25
CA GLY A 196 9.44 -6.03 2.88
C GLY A 196 8.39 -6.59 1.90
N ASN A 197 8.64 -6.49 0.59
CA ASN A 197 7.80 -7.02 -0.48
C ASN A 197 8.31 -8.40 -0.91
N LYS A 198 7.47 -9.43 -0.77
CA LYS A 198 7.86 -10.81 -1.02
C LYS A 198 8.08 -11.11 -2.49
N TYR A 199 7.38 -10.43 -3.40
CA TYR A 199 7.63 -10.56 -4.83
C TYR A 199 9.01 -10.01 -5.21
N PHE A 200 9.35 -8.81 -4.73
CA PHE A 200 10.66 -8.20 -4.94
C PHE A 200 11.79 -9.06 -4.37
N GLU A 201 11.63 -9.51 -3.12
CA GLU A 201 12.59 -10.38 -2.44
C GLU A 201 12.80 -11.70 -3.20
N ASP A 202 11.71 -12.34 -3.65
CA ASP A 202 11.74 -13.61 -4.37
C ASP A 202 12.48 -13.49 -5.70
N LYS A 203 12.20 -12.45 -6.50
CA LYS A 203 12.87 -12.22 -7.79
C LYS A 203 14.37 -12.00 -7.65
N ILE A 204 14.81 -11.24 -6.65
CA ILE A 204 16.25 -11.07 -6.40
C ILE A 204 16.90 -12.39 -5.97
N LYS A 205 16.27 -13.14 -5.06
CA LYS A 205 16.85 -14.38 -4.51
C LYS A 205 16.84 -15.56 -5.48
N THR A 206 15.86 -15.63 -6.38
CA THR A 206 15.68 -16.76 -7.30
C THR A 206 16.24 -16.51 -8.69
N ILE A 207 16.41 -15.24 -9.09
CA ILE A 207 16.90 -14.86 -10.42
C ILE A 207 18.26 -14.16 -10.31
N ALA A 208 18.32 -12.97 -9.73
CA ALA A 208 19.54 -12.14 -9.75
C ALA A 208 20.73 -12.84 -9.06
N ILE A 209 20.56 -13.26 -7.81
CA ILE A 209 21.64 -13.88 -7.03
C ILE A 209 22.17 -15.17 -7.69
N PRO A 210 21.32 -16.12 -8.15
CA PRO A 210 21.79 -17.30 -8.86
C PRO A 210 22.52 -17.00 -10.18
N LEU A 211 22.11 -15.97 -10.93
CA LEU A 211 22.81 -15.56 -12.15
C LEU A 211 24.23 -15.05 -11.84
N MET A 212 24.38 -14.21 -10.81
CA MET A 212 25.68 -13.72 -10.37
C MET A 212 26.58 -14.85 -9.89
N LEU A 213 26.07 -15.73 -9.02
CA LEU A 213 26.87 -16.80 -8.40
C LEU A 213 27.21 -17.96 -9.34
N LYS A 214 26.26 -18.41 -10.17
CA LYS A 214 26.44 -19.63 -10.99
C LYS A 214 26.97 -19.34 -12.39
N LYS A 215 26.65 -18.17 -12.94
CA LYS A 215 26.98 -17.81 -14.32
C LYS A 215 27.97 -16.67 -14.44
N GLY A 216 28.36 -16.03 -13.32
CA GLY A 216 29.29 -14.89 -13.34
C GLY A 216 28.73 -13.67 -14.09
N VAL A 217 27.41 -13.54 -14.16
CA VAL A 217 26.72 -12.43 -14.82
C VAL A 217 26.92 -11.16 -14.00
N GLY A 218 27.14 -10.02 -14.67
CA GLY A 218 27.27 -8.71 -14.04
C GLY A 218 26.06 -8.30 -13.21
N VAL A 219 26.23 -7.32 -12.32
CA VAL A 219 25.17 -6.87 -11.40
C VAL A 219 24.00 -6.29 -12.17
N THR A 220 24.27 -5.46 -13.19
CA THR A 220 23.24 -4.82 -14.01
C THR A 220 22.38 -5.86 -14.72
N ASP A 221 23.00 -6.78 -15.44
CA ASP A 221 22.30 -7.83 -16.20
C ASP A 221 21.48 -8.75 -15.27
N ALA A 222 22.02 -9.07 -14.09
CA ALA A 222 21.31 -9.88 -13.10
C ALA A 222 20.09 -9.15 -12.53
N PHE A 223 20.20 -7.83 -12.30
CA PHE A 223 19.10 -7.00 -11.84
C PHE A 223 18.05 -6.76 -12.94
N GLU A 224 18.47 -6.58 -14.19
CA GLU A 224 17.56 -6.48 -15.33
C GLU A 224 16.76 -7.77 -15.51
N ALA A 225 17.43 -8.92 -15.50
CA ALA A 225 16.79 -10.24 -15.62
C ALA A 225 15.77 -10.53 -14.49
N SER A 226 15.94 -9.91 -13.32
CA SER A 226 14.99 -10.07 -12.20
C SER A 226 13.64 -9.38 -12.46
N GLY A 227 13.61 -8.36 -13.33
CA GLY A 227 12.40 -7.62 -13.70
C GLY A 227 11.80 -6.77 -12.58
N VAL A 228 12.52 -6.52 -11.47
CA VAL A 228 12.01 -5.73 -10.33
C VAL A 228 12.61 -4.33 -10.23
N PHE A 229 13.54 -3.98 -11.10
CA PHE A 229 14.06 -2.61 -11.20
C PHE A 229 13.42 -1.89 -12.39
N THR A 230 13.26 -0.57 -12.26
CA THR A 230 12.83 0.27 -13.37
C THR A 230 13.97 0.46 -14.37
N GLU A 231 13.65 0.79 -15.62
CA GLU A 231 14.65 1.10 -16.65
C GLU A 231 15.61 2.21 -16.21
N THR A 232 15.09 3.25 -15.54
CA THR A 232 15.92 4.32 -14.98
C THR A 232 16.89 3.82 -13.91
N ALA A 233 16.48 2.85 -13.08
CA ALA A 233 17.36 2.25 -12.10
C ALA A 233 18.45 1.40 -12.79
N ILE A 234 18.06 0.54 -13.73
CA ILE A 234 19.00 -0.29 -14.51
C ILE A 234 20.04 0.57 -15.22
N SER A 235 19.61 1.59 -15.97
CA SER A 235 20.53 2.48 -16.70
C SER A 235 21.54 3.18 -15.79
N ARG A 236 21.12 3.64 -14.61
CA ARG A 236 22.06 4.26 -13.66
C ARG A 236 23.00 3.25 -13.02
N ILE A 237 22.50 2.06 -12.67
CA ILE A 237 23.31 0.97 -12.12
C ILE A 237 24.37 0.55 -13.14
N HIS A 238 24.00 0.43 -14.42
CA HIS A 238 24.90 0.15 -15.52
C HIS A 238 26.09 1.12 -15.56
N SER A 239 25.82 2.43 -15.60
CA SER A 239 26.87 3.45 -15.57
C SER A 239 27.72 3.39 -14.30
N GLY A 240 27.12 3.01 -13.16
CA GLY A 240 27.85 2.81 -11.89
C GLY A 240 28.70 1.55 -11.83
N GLU A 241 28.31 0.49 -12.56
CA GLU A 241 29.08 -0.74 -12.69
C GLU A 241 30.29 -0.51 -13.59
N GLU A 242 30.12 0.13 -14.75
CA GLU A 242 31.22 0.47 -15.67
C GLU A 242 32.27 1.40 -15.03
N SER A 243 31.82 2.37 -14.23
CA SER A 243 32.71 3.31 -13.53
C SER A 243 33.29 2.76 -12.22
N GLY A 244 32.85 1.58 -11.77
CA GLY A 244 33.21 1.03 -10.46
C GLY A 244 32.62 1.80 -9.27
N THR A 245 31.67 2.72 -9.48
CA THR A 245 31.04 3.55 -8.44
C THR A 245 29.66 3.07 -8.00
N ILE A 246 29.35 1.78 -8.15
CA ILE A 246 28.02 1.20 -7.89
C ILE A 246 27.45 1.55 -6.50
N LYS A 247 28.31 1.64 -5.48
CA LYS A 247 27.94 2.09 -4.13
C LYS A 247 27.35 3.50 -4.16
N ASN A 248 28.06 4.44 -4.76
CA ASN A 248 27.63 5.84 -4.83
C ASN A 248 26.39 6.00 -5.72
N THR A 249 26.32 5.24 -6.81
CA THR A 249 25.14 5.18 -7.67
C THR A 249 23.90 4.71 -6.91
N ALA A 250 24.03 3.70 -6.05
CA ALA A 250 22.93 3.25 -5.20
C ALA A 250 22.44 4.35 -4.24
N LEU A 251 23.35 5.11 -3.62
CA LEU A 251 22.97 6.27 -2.80
C LEU A 251 22.23 7.34 -3.61
N GLN A 252 22.70 7.65 -4.82
CA GLN A 252 22.04 8.62 -5.71
C GLN A 252 20.64 8.15 -6.10
N LEU A 253 20.46 6.86 -6.40
CA LEU A 253 19.16 6.26 -6.70
C LEU A 253 18.23 6.29 -5.49
N ALA A 254 18.73 5.98 -4.30
CA ALA A 254 17.94 6.05 -3.07
C ALA A 254 17.41 7.47 -2.83
N ASN A 255 18.28 8.48 -2.93
CA ASN A 255 17.89 9.88 -2.74
C ASN A 255 16.93 10.37 -3.85
N TYR A 256 17.16 9.96 -5.10
CA TYR A 256 16.29 10.29 -6.23
C TYR A 256 14.87 9.75 -6.04
N TYR A 257 14.73 8.45 -5.73
CA TYR A 257 13.42 7.85 -5.51
C TYR A 257 12.78 8.30 -4.21
N GLU A 258 13.54 8.64 -3.18
CA GLU A 258 13.01 9.22 -1.95
C GLU A 258 12.29 10.54 -2.25
N SER A 259 12.95 11.45 -2.97
CA SER A 259 12.38 12.74 -3.36
C SER A 259 11.14 12.58 -4.23
N GLU A 260 11.23 11.71 -5.25
CA GLU A 260 10.11 11.48 -6.16
C GLU A 260 8.89 10.86 -5.45
N THR A 261 9.12 9.91 -4.54
CA THR A 261 8.06 9.22 -3.79
C THR A 261 7.36 10.16 -2.83
N VAL A 262 8.10 11.03 -2.12
CA VAL A 262 7.49 12.01 -1.20
C VAL A 262 6.57 12.97 -1.94
N PHE A 263 7.01 13.50 -3.09
CA PHE A 263 6.20 14.40 -3.90
C PHE A 263 4.96 13.71 -4.46
N ARG A 264 5.14 12.54 -5.09
CA ARG A 264 4.02 11.79 -5.67
C ARG A 264 3.00 11.40 -4.60
N LEU A 265 3.44 10.94 -3.43
CA LEU A 265 2.54 10.53 -2.35
C LEU A 265 1.62 11.67 -1.89
N LYS A 266 2.12 12.91 -1.79
CA LYS A 266 1.29 14.08 -1.47
C LYS A 266 0.22 14.32 -2.55
N ASN A 267 0.63 14.32 -3.81
CA ASN A 267 -0.30 14.50 -4.93
C ASN A 267 -1.34 13.38 -5.00
N LEU A 268 -0.96 12.14 -4.68
CA LEU A 268 -1.91 11.01 -4.65
C LEU A 268 -2.99 11.23 -3.60
N ILE A 269 -2.61 11.69 -2.40
CA ILE A 269 -3.56 11.98 -1.34
C ILE A 269 -4.56 13.05 -1.81
N GLU A 270 -4.08 14.12 -2.43
CA GLU A 270 -4.93 15.20 -2.95
C GLU A 270 -5.88 14.71 -4.05
N ILE A 271 -5.38 13.94 -5.03
CA ILE A 271 -6.21 13.40 -6.12
C ILE A 271 -7.30 12.48 -5.56
N ILE A 272 -6.98 11.62 -4.59
CA ILE A 272 -7.97 10.72 -3.97
C ILE A 272 -9.03 11.56 -3.24
N GLN A 273 -8.64 12.59 -2.49
CA GLN A 273 -9.58 13.47 -1.79
C GLN A 273 -10.52 14.20 -2.75
N VAL A 274 -9.98 14.79 -3.82
CA VAL A 274 -10.77 15.49 -4.85
C VAL A 274 -11.73 14.52 -5.54
N THR A 275 -11.27 13.31 -5.87
CA THR A 275 -12.12 12.29 -6.51
C THR A 275 -13.29 11.90 -5.60
N ILE A 276 -13.04 11.72 -4.30
CA ILE A 276 -14.10 11.41 -3.33
C ILE A 276 -15.08 12.57 -3.19
N ALA A 277 -14.59 13.81 -3.13
CA ALA A 277 -15.46 14.99 -3.09
C ALA A 277 -16.36 15.07 -4.33
N MET A 278 -15.86 14.73 -5.52
CA MET A 278 -16.67 14.65 -6.73
C MET A 278 -17.74 13.54 -6.65
N ILE A 279 -17.39 12.36 -6.13
CA ILE A 279 -18.36 11.27 -5.93
C ILE A 279 -19.49 11.72 -4.99
N ILE A 280 -19.15 12.37 -3.87
CA ILE A 280 -20.13 12.92 -2.93
C ILE A 280 -21.03 13.94 -3.63
N MET A 281 -20.46 14.84 -4.43
CA MET A 281 -21.21 15.85 -5.18
C MET A 281 -22.22 15.20 -6.15
N VAL A 282 -21.78 14.18 -6.92
CA VAL A 282 -22.65 13.45 -7.85
C VAL A 282 -23.80 12.77 -7.11
N ILE A 283 -23.51 12.11 -5.98
CA ILE A 283 -24.54 11.47 -5.14
C ILE A 283 -25.53 12.51 -4.61
N MET A 284 -25.04 13.64 -4.11
CA MET A 284 -25.89 14.72 -3.60
C MET A 284 -26.80 15.27 -4.69
N ILE A 285 -26.29 15.51 -5.91
CA ILE A 285 -27.08 15.98 -7.04
C ILE A 285 -28.14 14.93 -7.45
N ALA A 286 -27.78 13.64 -7.46
CA ALA A 286 -28.74 12.58 -7.75
C ALA A 286 -29.88 12.56 -6.72
N LEU A 287 -29.56 12.66 -5.42
CA LEU A 287 -30.55 12.71 -4.35
C LEU A 287 -31.45 13.96 -4.44
N THR A 288 -30.88 15.13 -4.76
CA THR A 288 -31.69 16.35 -4.92
C THR A 288 -32.56 16.30 -6.17
N LEU A 289 -32.10 15.70 -7.27
CA LEU A 289 -32.91 15.48 -8.48
C LEU A 289 -34.08 14.55 -8.22
N VAL A 290 -33.85 13.41 -7.56
CA VAL A 290 -34.93 12.50 -7.17
C VAL A 290 -35.94 13.24 -6.27
N SER A 291 -35.45 14.04 -5.31
CA SER A 291 -36.32 14.86 -4.45
C SER A 291 -37.08 15.95 -5.26
N ALA A 292 -36.47 16.57 -6.26
CA ALA A 292 -37.11 17.59 -7.09
C ALA A 292 -38.14 17.00 -8.06
N GLU A 293 -37.87 15.82 -8.62
CA GLU A 293 -38.83 15.06 -9.43
C GLU A 293 -40.07 14.75 -8.59
N THR A 294 -39.87 14.29 -7.34
CA THR A 294 -40.98 14.08 -6.41
C THR A 294 -41.78 15.36 -6.10
N ALA A 295 -41.18 16.55 -6.17
CA ALA A 295 -41.86 17.83 -5.94
C ALA A 295 -42.58 18.42 -7.18
N THR A 296 -42.18 18.01 -8.40
CA THR A 296 -42.73 18.54 -9.66
C THR A 296 -43.94 17.76 -10.17
N VAL A 297 -44.15 16.53 -9.69
CA VAL A 297 -45.36 15.76 -9.98
C VAL A 297 -46.55 16.36 -9.23
N ARG A 298 -47.35 17.16 -9.94
CA ARG A 298 -48.59 17.72 -9.41
C ARG A 298 -49.67 16.63 -9.36
N PRO A 299 -50.44 16.49 -8.27
CA PRO A 299 -51.62 15.62 -8.29
C PRO A 299 -52.57 16.08 -9.39
N LYS A 300 -53.10 15.16 -10.21
CA LYS A 300 -54.24 15.46 -11.06
C LYS A 300 -55.37 15.93 -10.14
N THR A 301 -55.82 17.17 -10.32
CA THR A 301 -56.97 17.73 -9.60
C THR A 301 -58.16 16.76 -9.72
N PRO A 302 -58.75 16.32 -8.59
CA PRO A 302 -59.95 15.51 -8.66
C PRO A 302 -61.08 16.40 -9.20
N GLY A 303 -61.56 16.08 -10.41
CA GLY A 303 -62.70 16.73 -11.02
C GLY A 303 -62.36 17.76 -12.10
N VAL A 304 -61.99 17.28 -13.28
CA VAL A 304 -62.65 17.72 -14.52
C VAL A 304 -62.83 16.45 -15.36
N SER A 305 -64.10 16.18 -15.67
CA SER A 305 -64.64 15.05 -16.43
C SER A 305 -63.91 14.76 -17.74
#